data_AF-A0A3B0CI23-F1
#
_entry.id   AF-A0A3B0CI23-F1
#
_cell.length_a   1.000
_cell.length_b   1.000
_cell.length_c   1.000
_cell.angle_alpha   90.00
_cell.angle_beta   90.00
_cell.angle_gamma   90.00
#
_symmetry.space_group_name_H-M   'P 1'
#
loop_
_entity.id
_entity.type
_entity.pdbx_description
1 polymer ?
#
loop_
_entity_poly.entity_id
_entity_poly.type
_entity_poly.pdbx_seq_one_letter_code
_entity_poly.pdbx_strand_id
1 'polypeptide(L)'
;MAVDSAHWKQFEEAKTLHNKGVDGDKKAVIQANELLVKLREAEPNNALIEAYYGSTLVLLGRDAVKIMEKADRAQEGLDVLNEAITLDSNHKEIRLLRGNICLRLPESFFQCSETAIEDFTFLLNRNKENPGYLTPNQVPDILRNLSSAYQNAGKPDEAKAVLQHFAPLVRKKKDRKEGEETH
;
A
#
# COMPACT_ATOMS: atom_id res chain seq x y z
N MET A 1 25.72 -2.22 14.69
CA MET A 1 26.37 -1.13 13.92
C MET A 1 26.64 -1.51 12.46
N ALA A 2 27.53 -2.47 12.13
CA ALA A 2 27.79 -2.86 10.73
C ALA A 2 26.71 -3.77 10.12
N VAL A 3 26.21 -4.73 10.90
CA VAL A 3 25.16 -5.69 10.49
C VAL A 3 23.83 -4.97 10.23
N ASP A 4 23.41 -4.08 11.13
CA ASP A 4 22.20 -3.26 10.96
C ASP A 4 22.27 -2.41 9.67
N SER A 5 23.47 -1.93 9.31
CA SER A 5 23.68 -1.19 8.05
C SER A 5 23.59 -2.07 6.80
N ALA A 6 23.91 -3.37 6.91
CA ALA A 6 23.88 -4.33 5.82
C ALA A 6 22.46 -4.83 5.56
N HIS A 7 21.72 -5.20 6.62
CA HIS A 7 20.31 -5.57 6.53
C HIS A 7 19.47 -4.40 6.03
N TRP A 8 19.74 -3.17 6.48
CA TRP A 8 19.06 -1.98 5.96
C TRP A 8 19.26 -1.78 4.46
N LYS A 9 20.49 -1.95 3.95
CA LYS A 9 20.77 -1.86 2.50
C LYS A 9 20.05 -2.94 1.70
N GLN A 10 20.06 -4.17 2.20
CA GLN A 10 19.32 -5.28 1.60
C GLN A 10 17.81 -5.02 1.60
N PHE A 11 17.30 -4.39 2.67
CA PHE A 11 15.89 -4.05 2.76
C PHE A 11 15.50 -2.95 1.76
N GLU A 12 16.30 -1.90 1.60
CA GLU A 12 16.06 -0.87 0.58
C GLU A 12 16.17 -1.42 -0.85
N GLU A 13 17.04 -2.40 -1.09
CA GLU A 13 17.07 -3.16 -2.35
C GLU A 13 15.79 -3.95 -2.56
N ALA A 14 15.32 -4.67 -1.54
CA ALA A 14 14.06 -5.41 -1.60
C ALA A 14 12.85 -4.50 -1.88
N LYS A 15 12.80 -3.30 -1.27
CA LYS A 15 11.76 -2.28 -1.56
C LYS A 15 11.82 -1.81 -3.01
N THR A 16 13.03 -1.60 -3.53
CA THR A 16 13.23 -1.19 -4.92
C THR A 16 12.74 -2.27 -5.89
N LEU A 17 13.06 -3.54 -5.62
CA LEU A 17 12.59 -4.68 -6.42
C LEU A 17 11.08 -4.87 -6.30
N HIS A 18 10.52 -4.73 -5.09
CA HIS A 18 9.07 -4.76 -4.87
C HIS A 18 8.35 -3.69 -5.71
N ASN A 19 8.84 -2.44 -5.70
CA ASN A 19 8.24 -1.36 -6.50
C ASN A 19 8.28 -1.65 -8.00
N LYS A 20 9.39 -2.19 -8.52
CA LYS A 20 9.44 -2.68 -9.92
C LYS A 20 8.42 -3.79 -10.17
N GLY A 21 8.22 -4.67 -9.18
CA GLY A 21 7.20 -5.71 -9.21
C GLY A 21 5.78 -5.17 -9.23
N VAL A 22 5.50 -4.09 -8.49
CA VAL A 22 4.23 -3.35 -8.56
C VAL A 22 4.00 -2.81 -9.97
N ASP A 23 5.06 -2.32 -10.64
CA ASP A 23 5.04 -1.84 -12.02
C ASP A 23 4.98 -2.97 -13.08
N GLY A 24 5.05 -4.23 -12.65
CA GLY A 24 4.82 -5.41 -13.50
C GLY A 24 6.04 -6.30 -13.76
N ASP A 25 7.21 -5.98 -13.20
CA ASP A 25 8.40 -6.82 -13.34
C ASP A 25 8.30 -8.08 -12.46
N LYS A 26 7.87 -9.19 -13.05
CA LYS A 26 7.72 -10.49 -12.38
C LYS A 26 9.03 -11.03 -11.82
N LYS A 27 10.18 -10.76 -12.46
CA LYS A 27 11.48 -11.23 -11.96
C LYS A 27 11.86 -10.46 -10.71
N ALA A 28 11.59 -9.16 -10.68
CA ALA A 28 11.82 -8.34 -9.50
C ALA A 28 10.96 -8.78 -8.31
N VAL A 29 9.72 -9.24 -8.52
CA VAL A 29 8.87 -9.83 -7.46
C VAL A 29 9.55 -11.04 -6.82
N ILE A 30 10.09 -11.97 -7.63
CA ILE A 30 10.77 -13.17 -7.13
C ILE A 30 12.02 -12.77 -6.32
N GLN A 31 12.83 -11.86 -6.85
CA GLN A 31 14.05 -11.40 -6.17
C GLN A 31 13.74 -10.65 -4.86
N ALA A 32 12.70 -9.81 -4.85
CA ALA A 32 12.24 -9.15 -3.63
C ALA A 32 11.84 -10.18 -2.57
N ASN A 33 11.10 -11.23 -2.96
CA ASN A 33 10.67 -12.28 -2.04
C ASN A 33 11.87 -13.03 -1.44
N GLU A 34 12.86 -13.39 -2.26
CA GLU A 34 14.07 -14.08 -1.80
C GLU A 34 14.87 -13.26 -0.77
N LEU A 35 14.99 -11.94 -0.98
CA LEU A 35 15.63 -11.04 -0.02
C LEU A 35 14.81 -10.90 1.26
N LEU A 36 13.49 -10.71 1.13
CA LEU A 36 12.60 -10.50 2.26
C LEU A 36 12.52 -11.74 3.17
N VAL A 37 12.51 -12.96 2.60
CA VAL A 37 12.58 -14.19 3.41
C VAL A 37 13.83 -14.23 4.30
N LYS A 38 15.00 -13.90 3.75
CA LYS A 38 16.25 -13.85 4.52
C LYS A 38 16.24 -12.74 5.58
N LEU A 39 15.68 -11.58 5.23
CA LEU A 39 15.56 -10.46 6.15
C LEU A 39 14.62 -10.76 7.32
N ARG A 40 13.53 -11.50 7.11
CA ARG A 40 12.63 -11.93 8.19
C ARG A 40 13.31 -12.85 9.20
N GLU A 41 14.17 -13.75 8.73
CA GLU A 41 14.96 -14.62 9.61
C GLU A 41 16.00 -13.83 10.40
N ALA A 42 16.62 -12.84 9.77
CA ALA A 42 17.69 -12.03 10.38
C ALA A 42 17.17 -10.93 11.32
N GLU A 43 15.99 -10.38 11.04
CA GLU A 43 15.34 -9.28 11.78
C GLU A 43 13.90 -9.67 12.17
N PRO A 44 13.73 -10.65 13.08
CA PRO A 44 12.41 -11.11 13.48
C PRO A 44 11.59 -9.98 14.13
N ASN A 45 10.28 -9.99 13.90
CA ASN A 45 9.32 -8.98 14.40
C ASN A 45 9.53 -7.56 13.85
N ASN A 46 10.27 -7.39 12.75
CA ASN A 46 10.33 -6.11 12.05
C ASN A 46 9.06 -5.91 11.21
N ALA A 47 8.13 -5.09 11.71
CA ALA A 47 6.84 -4.82 11.09
C ALA A 47 6.93 -4.40 9.62
N LEU A 48 7.94 -3.60 9.25
CA LEU A 48 8.06 -3.08 7.90
C LEU A 48 8.59 -4.16 6.93
N ILE A 49 9.52 -5.01 7.36
CA ILE A 49 9.95 -6.18 6.59
C ILE A 49 8.76 -7.13 6.38
N GLU A 50 7.99 -7.43 7.43
CA GLU A 50 6.77 -8.26 7.34
C GLU A 50 5.78 -7.68 6.33
N ALA A 51 5.52 -6.38 6.38
CA ALA A 51 4.59 -5.73 5.44
C ALA A 51 5.03 -5.86 3.98
N TYR A 52 6.31 -5.63 3.68
CA TYR A 52 6.84 -5.79 2.32
C TYR A 52 6.85 -7.25 1.87
N TYR A 53 7.09 -8.20 2.78
CA TYR A 53 6.99 -9.62 2.49
C TYR A 53 5.56 -10.02 2.14
N GLY A 54 4.58 -9.67 2.98
CA GLY A 54 3.16 -9.91 2.71
C GLY A 54 2.71 -9.28 1.39
N SER A 55 3.14 -8.04 1.13
CA SER A 55 2.88 -7.38 -0.15
C SER A 55 3.46 -8.13 -1.35
N THR A 56 4.68 -8.67 -1.20
CA THR A 56 5.34 -9.45 -2.26
C THR A 56 4.64 -10.80 -2.50
N LEU A 57 4.12 -11.46 -1.47
CA LEU A 57 3.31 -12.67 -1.62
C LEU A 57 2.07 -12.42 -2.49
N VAL A 58 1.38 -11.30 -2.28
CA VAL A 58 0.24 -10.92 -3.14
C VAL A 58 0.67 -10.71 -4.60
N LEU A 59 1.85 -10.11 -4.84
CA LEU A 59 2.39 -9.95 -6.19
C LEU A 59 2.76 -11.31 -6.83
N LEU A 60 3.30 -12.25 -6.06
CA LEU A 60 3.50 -13.63 -6.53
C LEU A 60 2.18 -14.29 -6.92
N GLY A 61 1.13 -14.10 -6.10
CA GLY A 61 -0.22 -14.56 -6.41
C GLY A 61 -0.78 -13.95 -7.70
N ARG A 62 -0.58 -12.65 -7.94
CA ARG A 62 -0.95 -11.99 -9.21
C ARG A 62 -0.29 -12.67 -10.41
N ASP A 63 0.99 -13.01 -10.26
CA ASP A 63 1.83 -13.51 -11.35
C ASP A 63 1.73 -15.02 -11.59
N ALA A 64 1.16 -15.78 -10.64
CA ALA A 64 0.96 -17.22 -10.73
C ALA A 64 0.03 -17.60 -11.89
N VAL A 65 0.17 -18.83 -12.39
CA VAL A 65 -0.65 -19.35 -13.50
C VAL A 65 -1.93 -20.01 -12.99
N LYS A 66 -1.84 -20.75 -11.88
CA LYS A 66 -2.95 -21.54 -11.33
C LYS A 66 -3.82 -20.67 -10.42
N ILE A 67 -5.14 -20.71 -10.64
CA ILE A 67 -6.10 -19.89 -9.89
C ILE A 67 -6.02 -20.13 -8.38
N MET A 68 -5.92 -21.39 -7.94
CA MET A 68 -5.79 -21.73 -6.51
C MET A 68 -4.55 -21.09 -5.89
N GLU A 69 -3.41 -21.19 -6.57
CA GLU A 69 -2.16 -20.58 -6.10
C GLU A 69 -2.26 -19.05 -6.02
N LYS A 70 -3.02 -18.40 -6.93
CA LYS A 70 -3.29 -16.96 -6.82
C LYS A 70 -4.00 -16.62 -5.52
N ALA A 71 -5.06 -17.35 -5.21
CA ALA A 71 -5.90 -17.11 -4.05
C ALA A 71 -5.13 -17.40 -2.75
N ASP A 72 -4.43 -18.53 -2.68
CA ASP A 72 -3.64 -18.94 -1.51
C ASP A 72 -2.56 -17.89 -1.19
N ARG A 73 -1.81 -17.43 -2.21
CA ARG A 73 -0.78 -16.40 -2.03
C ARG A 73 -1.34 -15.03 -1.67
N ALA A 74 -2.49 -14.67 -2.24
CA ALA A 74 -3.16 -13.42 -1.90
C ALA A 74 -3.65 -13.44 -0.44
N GLN A 75 -4.21 -14.56 0.02
CA GLN A 75 -4.65 -14.72 1.40
C GLN A 75 -3.45 -14.73 2.36
N GLU A 76 -2.41 -15.50 2.06
CA GLU A 76 -1.17 -15.55 2.86
C GLU A 76 -0.55 -14.15 3.00
N GLY A 77 -0.45 -13.41 1.90
CA GLY A 77 0.07 -12.05 1.91
C GLY A 77 -0.79 -11.06 2.71
N LEU A 78 -2.11 -11.22 2.69
CA LEU A 78 -3.04 -10.42 3.48
C LEU A 78 -2.90 -10.71 4.98
N ASP A 79 -2.80 -11.98 5.36
CA ASP A 79 -2.62 -12.38 6.76
C ASP A 79 -1.32 -11.81 7.34
N VAL A 80 -0.23 -11.88 6.56
CA VAL A 80 1.06 -11.26 6.92
C VAL A 80 0.94 -9.74 7.06
N LEU A 81 0.22 -9.06 6.16
CA LEU A 81 0.01 -7.60 6.26
C LEU A 81 -0.82 -7.22 7.48
N ASN A 82 -1.78 -8.06 7.87
CA ASN A 82 -2.55 -7.85 9.10
C ASN A 82 -1.66 -7.99 10.33
N GLU A 83 -0.75 -8.97 10.36
CA GLU A 83 0.23 -9.10 11.44
C GLU A 83 1.23 -7.93 11.46
N ALA A 84 1.67 -7.44 10.31
CA ALA A 84 2.53 -6.25 10.28
C ALA A 84 1.87 -5.02 10.95
N ILE A 85 0.55 -4.90 10.85
CA ILE A 85 -0.23 -3.84 11.53
C ILE A 85 -0.36 -4.08 13.03
N THR A 86 -0.39 -5.33 13.51
CA THR A 86 -0.38 -5.62 14.95
C THR A 86 0.96 -5.25 15.57
N LEU A 87 2.06 -5.40 14.82
CA LEU A 87 3.42 -5.03 15.25
C LEU A 87 3.66 -3.51 15.27
N ASP A 88 3.22 -2.78 14.25
CA ASP A 88 3.27 -1.31 14.22
C ASP A 88 2.05 -0.70 13.53
N SER A 89 1.02 -0.42 14.32
CA SER A 89 -0.27 0.07 13.83
C SER A 89 -0.22 1.51 13.31
N ASN A 90 0.86 2.27 13.54
CA ASN A 90 0.95 3.68 13.16
C ASN A 90 1.89 3.91 11.97
N HIS A 91 2.54 2.85 11.48
CA HIS A 91 3.49 2.97 10.40
C HIS A 91 2.82 3.33 9.06
N LYS A 92 3.19 4.48 8.51
CA LYS A 92 2.64 5.03 7.26
C LYS A 92 2.69 4.03 6.11
N GLU A 93 3.87 3.44 5.89
CA GLU A 93 4.11 2.55 4.74
C GLU A 93 3.31 1.24 4.85
N ILE A 94 3.13 0.70 6.05
CA ILE A 94 2.40 -0.57 6.25
C ILE A 94 0.93 -0.37 5.89
N ARG A 95 0.30 0.72 6.37
CA ARG A 95 -1.07 1.07 6.01
C ARG A 95 -1.26 1.39 4.54
N LEU A 96 -0.27 2.04 3.90
CA LEU A 96 -0.27 2.25 2.46
C LEU A 96 -0.25 0.91 1.69
N LEU A 97 0.60 -0.04 2.09
CA LEU A 97 0.67 -1.35 1.44
C LEU A 97 -0.63 -2.13 1.62
N ARG A 98 -1.11 -2.27 2.86
CA ARG A 98 -2.32 -3.04 3.18
C ARG A 98 -3.56 -2.44 2.52
N GLY A 99 -3.79 -1.14 2.66
CA GLY A 99 -4.95 -0.48 2.06
C GLY A 99 -4.97 -0.58 0.53
N ASN A 100 -3.83 -0.40 -0.13
CA ASN A 100 -3.75 -0.53 -1.59
C ASN A 100 -3.92 -1.97 -2.09
N ILE A 101 -3.53 -2.98 -1.29
CA ILE A 101 -3.77 -4.39 -1.62
C ILE A 101 -5.23 -4.73 -1.43
N CYS A 102 -5.80 -4.41 -0.27
CA CYS A 102 -7.20 -4.65 0.07
C CYS A 102 -8.15 -4.04 -0.97
N LEU A 103 -7.84 -2.85 -1.48
CA LEU A 103 -8.61 -2.21 -2.55
C LEU A 103 -8.60 -2.99 -3.88
N ARG A 104 -7.49 -3.67 -4.19
CA ARG A 104 -7.27 -4.36 -5.48
C ARG A 104 -7.71 -5.81 -5.46
N LEU A 105 -7.87 -6.41 -4.29
CA LEU A 105 -8.37 -7.76 -4.16
C LEU A 105 -9.88 -7.82 -4.47
N PRO A 106 -10.38 -8.90 -5.11
CA PRO A 106 -11.81 -9.06 -5.37
C PRO A 106 -12.62 -9.07 -4.07
N GLU A 107 -13.45 -8.04 -3.89
CA GLU A 107 -14.27 -7.86 -2.68
C GLU A 107 -15.20 -9.06 -2.42
N SER A 108 -15.76 -9.65 -3.48
CA SER A 108 -16.66 -10.80 -3.38
C SER A 108 -16.02 -12.06 -2.77
N PHE A 109 -14.69 -12.11 -2.72
CA PHE A 109 -13.94 -13.23 -2.17
C PHE A 109 -13.21 -12.85 -0.88
N PHE A 110 -12.48 -11.73 -0.87
CA PHE A 110 -11.60 -11.35 0.24
C PHE A 110 -12.26 -10.43 1.27
N GLN A 111 -13.35 -9.74 0.94
CA GLN A 111 -14.10 -8.87 1.87
C GLN A 111 -13.24 -7.84 2.61
N CYS A 112 -12.32 -7.19 1.89
CA CYS A 112 -11.27 -6.34 2.47
C CYS A 112 -11.55 -4.84 2.35
N SER A 113 -12.69 -4.43 1.79
CA SER A 113 -12.97 -3.01 1.54
C SER A 113 -13.04 -2.19 2.82
N GLU A 114 -13.55 -2.74 3.93
CA GLU A 114 -13.54 -2.06 5.23
C GLU A 114 -12.11 -1.82 5.73
N THR A 115 -11.20 -2.78 5.53
CA THR A 115 -9.77 -2.61 5.89
C THR A 115 -9.11 -1.53 5.05
N ALA A 116 -9.41 -1.47 3.74
CA ALA A 116 -8.93 -0.39 2.89
C ALA A 116 -9.46 0.98 3.33
N ILE A 117 -10.74 1.06 3.69
CA ILE A 117 -11.36 2.28 4.25
C ILE A 117 -10.63 2.71 5.53
N GLU A 118 -10.41 1.79 6.47
CA GLU A 118 -9.70 2.04 7.73
C GLU A 118 -8.32 2.66 7.48
N ASP A 119 -7.50 2.02 6.64
CA ASP A 119 -6.13 2.47 6.38
C ASP A 119 -6.09 3.83 5.68
N PHE A 120 -6.90 4.04 4.65
CA PHE A 120 -6.91 5.32 3.94
C PHE A 120 -7.47 6.45 4.81
N THR A 121 -8.51 6.19 5.62
CA THR A 121 -9.04 7.16 6.58
C THR A 121 -8.00 7.51 7.64
N PHE A 122 -7.29 6.53 8.20
CA PHE A 122 -6.20 6.77 9.14
C PHE A 122 -5.15 7.70 8.54
N LEU A 123 -4.66 7.39 7.33
CA LEU A 123 -3.62 8.16 6.66
C LEU A 123 -4.04 9.62 6.40
N LEU A 124 -5.29 9.84 5.97
CA LEU A 124 -5.82 11.17 5.74
C LEU A 124 -6.00 11.96 7.03
N ASN A 125 -6.50 11.33 8.10
CA ASN A 125 -6.64 11.97 9.40
C ASN A 125 -5.28 12.37 9.97
N ARG A 126 -4.30 11.48 9.88
CA ARG A 126 -2.94 11.77 10.33
C ARG A 126 -2.31 12.94 9.58
N ASN A 127 -2.59 13.07 8.29
CA ASN A 127 -2.14 14.21 7.49
C ASN A 127 -2.86 15.53 7.81
N LYS A 128 -4.10 15.48 8.32
CA LYS A 128 -4.80 16.68 8.83
C LYS A 128 -4.18 17.15 10.14
N GLU A 129 -3.83 16.22 11.03
CA GLU A 129 -3.16 16.51 12.31
C GLU A 129 -1.73 17.01 12.11
N ASN A 130 -1.01 16.41 11.14
CA ASN A 130 0.37 16.73 10.84
C ASN A 130 0.55 16.98 9.33
N PRO A 131 0.35 18.24 8.87
CA PRO A 131 0.52 18.61 7.47
C PRO A 131 1.92 18.26 6.96
N GLY A 132 1.98 17.43 5.91
CA GLY A 132 3.24 16.91 5.34
C GLY A 132 3.51 15.45 5.69
N TYR A 133 2.69 14.81 6.53
CA TYR A 133 2.74 13.36 6.75
C TYR A 133 2.59 12.56 5.45
N LEU A 134 1.67 13.00 4.58
CA LEU A 134 1.52 12.53 3.20
C LEU A 134 2.13 13.55 2.24
N THR A 135 2.72 13.05 1.14
CA THR A 135 3.21 13.93 0.08
C THR A 135 2.03 14.56 -0.68
N PRO A 136 2.24 15.69 -1.39
CA PRO A 136 1.21 16.33 -2.20
C PRO A 136 0.60 15.45 -3.30
N ASN A 137 1.30 14.39 -3.71
CA ASN A 137 0.80 13.40 -4.67
C ASN A 137 0.08 12.23 -3.97
N GLN A 138 0.42 11.88 -2.74
CA GLN A 138 -0.26 10.81 -2.00
C GLN A 138 -1.69 11.17 -1.59
N VAL A 139 -1.92 12.42 -1.16
CA VAL A 139 -3.27 12.86 -0.74
C VAL A 139 -4.35 12.66 -1.81
N PRO A 140 -4.17 13.13 -3.07
CA PRO A 140 -5.17 12.92 -4.12
C PRO A 140 -5.41 11.43 -4.43
N ASP A 141 -4.35 10.61 -4.42
CA ASP A 141 -4.47 9.20 -4.73
C ASP A 141 -5.19 8.43 -3.62
N ILE A 142 -4.88 8.73 -2.36
CA ILE A 142 -5.57 8.12 -1.21
C ILE A 142 -7.04 8.52 -1.17
N LEU A 143 -7.41 9.76 -1.51
CA LEU A 143 -8.82 10.18 -1.58
C LEU A 143 -9.60 9.42 -2.67
N ARG A 144 -9.00 9.22 -3.85
CA ARG A 144 -9.61 8.40 -4.91
C ARG A 144 -9.75 6.95 -4.46
N ASN A 145 -8.69 6.39 -3.88
CA ASN A 145 -8.67 5.01 -3.39
C ASN A 145 -9.70 4.79 -2.28
N LEU A 146 -9.86 5.74 -1.36
CA LEU A 146 -10.89 5.71 -0.33
C LEU A 146 -12.30 5.75 -0.93
N SER A 147 -12.54 6.62 -1.91
CA SER A 147 -13.81 6.63 -2.64
C SER A 147 -14.11 5.28 -3.30
N SER A 148 -13.11 4.66 -3.95
CA SER A 148 -13.27 3.34 -4.55
C SER A 148 -13.52 2.25 -3.51
N ALA A 149 -12.85 2.30 -2.35
CA ALA A 149 -13.07 1.36 -1.27
C ALA A 149 -14.51 1.45 -0.71
N TYR A 150 -15.05 2.67 -0.55
CA TYR A 150 -16.46 2.86 -0.19
C TYR A 150 -17.41 2.31 -1.27
N GLN A 151 -17.11 2.47 -2.55
CA GLN A 151 -17.93 1.87 -3.62
C GLN A 151 -17.93 0.34 -3.53
N ASN A 152 -16.76 -0.27 -3.35
CA ASN A 152 -16.62 -1.72 -3.22
C ASN A 152 -17.38 -2.24 -1.98
N ALA A 153 -17.37 -1.50 -0.87
CA ALA A 153 -18.11 -1.81 0.34
C ALA A 153 -19.65 -1.58 0.23
N GLY A 154 -20.16 -1.18 -0.94
CA GLY A 154 -21.59 -0.91 -1.13
C GLY A 154 -22.07 0.39 -0.47
N LYS A 155 -21.17 1.36 -0.28
CA LYS A 155 -21.39 2.65 0.39
C LYS A 155 -21.22 3.83 -0.60
N PRO A 156 -22.10 3.97 -1.62
CA PRO A 156 -21.92 4.93 -2.70
C PRO A 156 -22.08 6.39 -2.27
N ASP A 157 -22.86 6.67 -1.22
CA ASP A 157 -23.07 8.02 -0.71
C ASP A 157 -21.80 8.55 -0.02
N GLU A 158 -21.14 7.71 0.77
CA GLU A 158 -19.85 7.99 1.39
C GLU A 158 -18.75 8.17 0.35
N ALA A 159 -18.73 7.32 -0.68
CA ALA A 159 -17.81 7.49 -1.81
C ALA A 159 -17.94 8.88 -2.45
N LYS A 160 -19.18 9.31 -2.71
CA LYS A 160 -19.46 10.64 -3.29
C LYS A 160 -19.02 11.76 -2.35
N ALA A 161 -19.25 11.63 -1.05
CA ALA A 161 -18.83 12.62 -0.06
C ALA A 161 -17.30 12.80 -0.05
N VAL A 162 -16.52 11.72 -0.12
CA VAL A 162 -15.05 11.77 -0.22
C VAL A 162 -14.60 12.56 -1.46
N LEU A 163 -15.22 12.32 -2.62
CA LEU A 163 -14.88 13.04 -3.86
C LEU A 163 -15.26 14.53 -3.81
N GLN A 164 -16.34 14.89 -3.14
CA GLN A 164 -16.72 16.29 -2.95
C GLN A 164 -15.69 17.06 -2.11
N HIS A 165 -15.13 16.41 -1.08
CA HIS A 165 -14.01 16.97 -0.33
C HIS A 165 -12.71 17.05 -1.15
N PHE A 166 -12.55 16.17 -2.15
CA PHE A 166 -11.40 16.14 -3.03
C PHE A 166 -11.42 17.20 -4.14
N ALA A 167 -12.58 17.49 -4.73
CA ALA A 167 -12.71 18.34 -5.92
C ALA A 167 -12.04 19.74 -5.82
N PRO A 168 -12.09 20.46 -4.68
CA PRO A 168 -11.41 21.74 -4.52
C PRO A 168 -9.87 21.65 -4.59
N LEU A 169 -9.29 20.53 -4.13
CA LEU A 169 -7.83 20.32 -4.11
C LEU A 169 -7.25 20.15 -5.52
N VAL A 170 -8.01 19.52 -6.42
CA VAL A 170 -7.62 19.30 -7.82
C VAL A 170 -7.64 20.60 -8.61
N ARG A 171 -8.70 21.40 -8.47
CA ARG A 171 -8.82 22.70 -9.16
C ARG A 171 -7.63 23.62 -8.82
N LYS A 172 -7.30 23.74 -7.53
CA LYS A 172 -6.18 24.58 -7.05
C LYS A 172 -4.79 24.12 -7.54
N LYS A 173 -4.62 22.88 -7.99
CA LYS A 173 -3.37 22.37 -8.58
C LYS A 173 -3.30 22.67 -10.08
N LYS A 174 -4.43 22.67 -10.78
CA LYS A 174 -4.52 23.06 -12.20
C LYS A 174 -4.19 24.55 -12.37
N ASP A 175 -4.80 25.40 -11.56
CA ASP A 175 -4.60 26.86 -11.62
C ASP A 175 -3.15 27.28 -11.30
N ARG A 176 -2.42 26.48 -10.50
CA ARG A 176 -1.00 26.75 -10.18
C ARG A 176 -0.03 26.32 -11.27
N LYS A 177 -0.32 25.26 -12.01
CA LYS A 177 0.51 24.83 -13.14
C LYS A 177 0.39 25.77 -14.34
N GLU A 178 -0.79 26.32 -14.58
CA GLU A 178 -1.03 27.28 -15.68
C GLU A 178 -0.35 28.65 -15.42
N GLY A 179 0.01 28.98 -14.17
CA GLY A 179 0.76 30.20 -13.83
C GLY A 179 2.28 30.06 -13.81
N GLU A 180 2.82 28.84 -13.88
CA GLU A 180 4.27 28.57 -13.90
C GLU A 180 4.81 28.34 -15.33
N GLU A 181 3.95 28.16 -16.33
CA GLU A 181 4.33 28.02 -17.75
C GLU A 181 4.37 29.35 -18.52
N THR A 182 4.11 30.48 -17.83
CA THR A 182 4.19 31.82 -18.41
C THR A 182 5.26 32.67 -17.72
N HIS A 183 6.54 32.30 -17.80
CA HIS A 183 7.67 33.22 -17.61
C HIS A 183 8.94 32.73 -18.29
#